data_AF-A0A139AWT2-F1
#
_entry.id   AF-A0A139AWT2-F1
#
_cell.length_a   1.000
_cell.length_b   1.000
_cell.length_c   1.000
_cell.angle_alpha   90.00
_cell.angle_beta   90.00
_cell.angle_gamma   90.00
#
_symmetry.space_group_name_H-M   'P 1'
#
loop_
_entity.id
_entity.type
_entity.pdbx_description
1 polymer ?
#
loop_
_entity_poly.entity_id
_entity_poly.type
_entity_poly.pdbx_seq_one_letter_code
_entity_poly.pdbx_strand_id
1 'polypeptide(L)'
;MAIIMWGLLLGYGLISLDMWFKGRKFEVPFLALGASLLFALPNIRNAAPLAPPIGTQLDMAGLFVGLIAIGGCLIVNMFRVVYEIAPPKPPAVEHPKPAGFPPQDVFIGNKRY
;
A
#
# COMPACT_ATOMS: atom_id res chain seq x y z
N MET A 1 -12.36 -26.73 9.47
CA MET A 1 -12.12 -25.30 9.79
C MET A 1 -10.75 -24.84 9.31
N ALA A 2 -9.66 -25.54 9.68
CA ALA A 2 -8.31 -25.23 9.16
C ALA A 2 -8.26 -25.08 7.63
N ILE A 3 -8.84 -26.01 6.86
CA ILE A 3 -8.83 -25.96 5.38
C ILE A 3 -9.47 -24.68 4.82
N ILE A 4 -10.54 -24.17 5.46
CA ILE A 4 -11.23 -22.96 5.02
C ILE A 4 -10.36 -21.72 5.32
N MET A 5 -9.75 -21.65 6.49
CA MET A 5 -8.83 -20.56 6.86
C MET A 5 -7.56 -20.55 6.01
N TRP A 6 -6.99 -21.72 5.74
CA TRP A 6 -5.86 -21.89 4.83
C TRP A 6 -6.23 -21.56 3.38
N GLY A 7 -7.42 -21.94 2.93
CA GLY A 7 -7.94 -21.57 1.61
C GLY A 7 -8.12 -20.06 1.45
N LEU A 8 -8.66 -19.39 2.47
CA LEU A 8 -8.81 -17.93 2.49
C LEU A 8 -7.46 -17.20 2.54
N LEU A 9 -6.52 -17.69 3.37
CA LEU A 9 -5.15 -17.19 3.43
C LEU A 9 -4.45 -17.33 2.07
N LEU A 10 -4.41 -18.55 1.53
CA LEU A 10 -3.71 -18.83 0.28
C LEU A 10 -4.38 -18.12 -0.89
N GLY A 11 -5.72 -18.06 -0.92
CA GLY A 11 -6.46 -17.33 -1.95
C GLY A 11 -6.12 -15.84 -1.95
N TYR A 12 -6.21 -15.17 -0.79
CA TYR A 12 -5.86 -13.75 -0.68
C TYR A 12 -4.36 -13.49 -0.94
N GLY A 13 -3.49 -14.37 -0.45
CA GLY A 13 -2.05 -14.30 -0.66
C GLY A 13 -1.65 -14.46 -2.14
N LEU A 14 -2.26 -15.40 -2.85
CA LEU A 14 -2.02 -15.62 -4.28
C LEU A 14 -2.53 -14.45 -5.13
N ILE A 15 -3.69 -13.88 -4.79
CA ILE A 15 -4.20 -12.68 -5.46
C ILE A 15 -3.25 -11.49 -5.23
N SER A 16 -2.80 -11.28 -3.98
CA SER A 16 -1.82 -10.23 -3.65
C SER A 16 -0.51 -10.42 -4.41
N LEU A 17 0.00 -11.65 -4.50
CA LEU A 17 1.21 -12.00 -5.25
C LEU A 17 1.04 -11.77 -6.76
N ASP A 18 -0.07 -12.20 -7.37
CA ASP A 18 -0.34 -11.96 -8.80
C ASP A 18 -0.44 -10.47 -9.12
N MET A 19 -1.01 -9.66 -8.21
CA MET A 19 -1.05 -8.20 -8.36
C MET A 19 0.36 -7.57 -8.28
N TRP A 20 1.25 -8.15 -7.49
CA TRP A 20 2.64 -7.72 -7.40
C TRP A 20 3.42 -8.06 -8.67
N PHE A 21 3.32 -9.31 -9.16
CA PHE A 21 4.01 -9.74 -10.38
C PHE A 21 3.51 -9.05 -11.65
N LYS A 22 2.20 -8.79 -11.76
CA LYS A 22 1.62 -8.09 -12.93
C LYS A 22 1.70 -6.57 -12.85
N GLY A 23 2.15 -6.00 -11.72
CA GLY A 23 2.27 -4.55 -11.55
C GLY A 23 0.97 -3.77 -11.77
N ARG A 24 -0.21 -4.43 -11.65
CA ARG A 24 -1.51 -3.78 -11.90
C ARG A 24 -1.79 -2.72 -10.84
N LYS A 25 -2.55 -1.69 -11.22
CA LYS A 25 -3.06 -0.66 -10.30
C LYS A 25 -3.84 -1.36 -9.18
N PHE A 26 -3.53 -1.01 -7.94
CA PHE A 26 -4.17 -1.67 -6.81
C PHE A 26 -5.51 -1.01 -6.52
N GLU A 27 -6.60 -1.73 -6.73
CA GLU A 27 -7.94 -1.16 -6.50
C GLU A 27 -8.29 -1.17 -5.01
N VAL A 28 -8.86 -0.06 -4.53
CA VAL A 28 -9.33 0.12 -3.15
C VAL A 28 -10.25 -1.02 -2.65
N PRO A 29 -11.14 -1.63 -3.47
CA PRO A 29 -11.96 -2.77 -3.04
C PRO A 29 -11.15 -3.98 -2.58
N PHE A 30 -9.97 -4.25 -3.15
CA PHE A 30 -9.11 -5.36 -2.71
C PHE A 30 -8.46 -5.07 -1.35
N LEU A 31 -8.18 -3.80 -1.06
CA LEU A 31 -7.72 -3.37 0.26
C LEU A 31 -8.82 -3.59 1.32
N ALA A 32 -10.06 -3.20 0.99
CA ALA A 32 -11.22 -3.39 1.86
C ALA A 32 -11.51 -4.87 2.12
N LEU A 33 -11.36 -5.73 1.10
CA LEU A 33 -11.48 -7.18 1.23
C LEU A 33 -10.45 -7.71 2.24
N GLY A 34 -9.16 -7.37 2.08
CA GLY A 34 -8.13 -7.79 3.02
C GLY A 34 -8.41 -7.33 4.46
N ALA A 35 -8.89 -6.11 4.63
CA ALA A 35 -9.20 -5.56 5.96
C ALA A 35 -10.38 -6.29 6.58
N SER A 36 -11.43 -6.54 5.80
CA SER A 36 -12.59 -7.33 6.25
C SER A 36 -12.20 -8.74 6.64
N LEU A 37 -11.29 -9.40 5.90
CA LEU A 37 -10.80 -10.74 6.22
C LEU A 37 -10.04 -10.77 7.55
N LEU A 38 -9.20 -9.75 7.78
CA LEU A 38 -8.40 -9.63 9.00
C LEU A 38 -9.29 -9.59 10.26
N PHE A 39 -10.41 -8.87 10.20
CA PHE A 39 -11.35 -8.76 11.32
C PHE A 39 -12.42 -9.87 11.35
N ALA A 40 -12.71 -10.51 10.21
CA ALA A 40 -13.68 -11.61 10.13
C ALA A 40 -13.11 -12.93 10.66
N LEU A 41 -11.82 -13.20 10.45
CA LEU A 41 -11.17 -14.47 10.81
C LEU A 41 -11.34 -14.88 12.29
N PRO A 42 -11.16 -13.98 13.29
CA PRO A 42 -11.42 -14.31 14.70
C PRO A 42 -12.90 -14.64 14.97
N ASN A 43 -13.80 -13.93 14.30
CA ASN A 43 -15.24 -14.05 14.52
C ASN A 43 -15.81 -15.33 13.91
N ILE A 44 -15.30 -15.73 12.74
CA ILE A 44 -15.61 -17.02 12.09
C ILE A 44 -15.21 -18.19 13.00
N ARG A 45 -14.09 -18.06 13.72
CA ARG A 45 -13.66 -19.09 14.66
C ARG A 45 -14.55 -19.16 15.89
N ASN A 46 -15.01 -18.02 16.39
CA ASN A 46 -15.91 -17.93 17.53
C ASN A 46 -17.31 -18.49 17.22
N ALA A 47 -17.74 -18.42 15.97
CA ALA A 47 -19.04 -18.92 15.51
C ALA A 47 -19.09 -20.45 15.26
N ALA A 48 -17.96 -21.16 15.35
CA ALA A 48 -17.92 -22.59 15.05
C ALA A 48 -18.38 -23.44 16.26
N PRO A 49 -19.48 -24.21 16.16
CA PRO A 49 -19.85 -25.17 17.18
C PRO A 49 -18.80 -26.28 17.21
N LEU A 50 -18.22 -26.57 18.38
CA LEU A 50 -17.04 -27.45 18.58
C LEU A 50 -15.68 -26.80 18.32
N ALA A 51 -15.56 -25.47 18.34
CA ALA A 51 -14.24 -24.83 18.38
C ALA A 51 -13.44 -25.42 19.55
N PRO A 52 -12.31 -26.12 19.30
CA PRO A 52 -11.58 -26.80 20.35
C PRO A 52 -11.12 -25.78 21.39
N PRO A 53 -11.26 -26.08 22.70
CA PRO A 53 -10.75 -25.22 23.76
C PRO A 53 -9.28 -24.91 23.45
N ILE A 54 -8.90 -23.63 23.56
CA ILE A 54 -7.55 -23.06 23.30
C ILE A 54 -6.48 -24.15 23.37
N GLY A 55 -6.06 -24.71 22.22
CA GLY A 55 -5.22 -25.92 22.32
C GLY A 55 -4.86 -26.70 21.06
N THR A 56 -5.58 -26.62 19.94
CA THR A 56 -5.04 -27.18 18.68
C THR A 56 -3.97 -26.23 18.14
N GLN A 57 -2.72 -26.36 18.61
CA GLN A 57 -1.57 -25.50 18.30
C GLN A 57 -1.46 -25.17 16.80
N LEU A 58 -1.79 -26.14 15.94
CA LEU A 58 -1.74 -26.00 14.49
C LEU A 58 -2.80 -25.01 13.93
N ASP A 59 -3.98 -24.96 14.54
CA ASP A 59 -5.07 -24.05 14.13
C ASP A 59 -4.84 -22.62 14.65
N MET A 60 -4.25 -22.48 15.85
CA MET A 60 -3.78 -21.19 16.36
C MET A 60 -2.62 -20.65 15.51
N ALA A 61 -1.61 -21.48 15.23
CA ALA A 61 -0.48 -21.10 14.38
C ALA A 61 -0.95 -20.70 12.99
N GLY A 62 -1.88 -21.46 12.38
CA GLY A 62 -2.48 -21.11 11.10
C GLY A 62 -3.20 -19.76 11.10
N LEU A 63 -3.90 -19.40 12.18
CA LEU A 63 -4.55 -18.10 12.33
C LEU A 63 -3.58 -16.94 12.55
N PHE A 64 -2.54 -17.14 13.35
CA PHE A 64 -1.52 -16.11 13.56
C PHE A 64 -0.69 -15.87 12.30
N VAL A 65 -0.29 -16.94 11.61
CA VAL A 65 0.34 -16.85 10.27
C VAL A 65 -0.64 -16.20 9.29
N GLY A 66 -1.91 -16.56 9.35
CA GLY A 66 -3.10 -15.86 8.85
C GLY A 66 -3.01 -14.34 8.88
N LEU A 67 -3.10 -13.85 10.10
CA LEU A 67 -3.17 -12.43 10.43
C LEU A 67 -1.89 -11.70 10.05
N ILE A 68 -0.72 -12.31 10.26
CA ILE A 68 0.57 -11.70 9.91
C ILE A 68 0.72 -11.60 8.39
N ALA A 69 0.38 -12.65 7.63
CA ALA A 69 0.50 -12.65 6.18
C ALA A 69 -0.49 -11.68 5.51
N ILE A 70 -1.77 -11.74 5.91
CA ILE A 70 -2.82 -10.85 5.41
C ILE A 70 -2.52 -9.41 5.82
N GLY A 71 -2.18 -9.17 7.09
CA GLY A 71 -1.83 -7.86 7.62
C GLY A 71 -0.58 -7.27 6.97
N GLY A 72 0.46 -8.08 6.77
CA GLY A 72 1.67 -7.68 6.05
C GLY A 72 1.38 -7.28 4.60
N CYS A 73 0.60 -8.10 3.87
CA CYS A 73 0.13 -7.74 2.52
C CYS A 73 -0.67 -6.44 2.53
N LEU A 74 -1.53 -6.24 3.53
CA LEU A 74 -2.36 -5.04 3.62
C LEU A 74 -1.55 -3.78 3.85
N ILE A 75 -0.55 -3.84 4.75
CA ILE A 75 0.36 -2.73 5.02
C ILE A 75 1.14 -2.38 3.74
N VAL A 76 1.72 -3.36 3.06
CA VAL A 76 2.48 -3.15 1.82
C VAL A 76 1.58 -2.54 0.73
N ASN A 77 0.39 -3.08 0.54
CA ASN A 77 -0.57 -2.57 -0.44
C ASN A 77 -1.08 -1.17 -0.08
N MET A 78 -1.26 -0.87 1.22
CA MET A 78 -1.64 0.45 1.70
C MET A 78 -0.55 1.48 1.41
N PHE A 79 0.72 1.18 1.70
CA PHE A 79 1.83 2.05 1.35
C PHE A 79 1.88 2.30 -0.16
N ARG A 80 1.70 1.25 -0.98
CA ARG A 80 1.68 1.38 -2.43
C ARG A 80 0.57 2.31 -2.91
N VAL A 81 -0.65 2.18 -2.39
CA VAL A 81 -1.76 3.09 -2.72
C VAL A 81 -1.42 4.52 -2.30
N VAL A 82 -0.84 4.73 -1.12
CA VAL A 82 -0.43 6.08 -0.66
C VAL A 82 0.64 6.69 -1.57
N TYR A 83 1.64 5.91 -2.01
CA TYR A 83 2.66 6.40 -2.95
C TYR A 83 2.12 6.60 -4.38
N GLU A 84 1.12 5.84 -4.80
CA GLU A 84 0.43 6.08 -6.09
C GLU A 84 -0.43 7.36 -6.03
N ILE A 85 -1.01 7.69 -4.87
CA ILE A 85 -1.80 8.92 -4.65
C ILE A 85 -0.89 10.15 -4.45
N ALA A 86 0.24 9.99 -3.77
CA ALA A 86 1.25 11.02 -3.57
C ALA A 86 2.44 10.75 -4.50
N PRO A 87 2.38 11.13 -5.79
CA PRO A 87 3.55 10.99 -6.66
C PRO A 87 4.73 11.69 -5.97
N PRO A 88 5.93 11.08 -5.95
CA PRO A 88 7.11 11.74 -5.41
C PRO A 88 7.23 13.09 -6.09
N LYS A 89 7.21 14.16 -5.30
CA LYS A 89 7.37 15.53 -5.80
C LYS A 89 8.57 15.50 -6.73
N PRO A 90 8.42 15.75 -8.04
CA PRO A 90 9.55 15.75 -8.95
C PRO A 90 10.63 16.62 -8.33
N PRO A 91 11.92 16.18 -8.32
CA PRO A 91 13.00 17.02 -7.82
C PRO A 91 12.82 18.37 -8.50
N ALA A 92 12.66 19.42 -7.69
CA ALA A 92 12.34 20.74 -8.19
C ALA A 92 13.38 21.06 -9.26
N VAL A 93 12.95 21.04 -10.53
CA VAL A 93 13.79 21.47 -11.63
C VAL A 93 14.00 22.94 -11.35
N GLU A 94 15.18 23.29 -10.87
CA GLU A 94 15.60 24.66 -10.66
C GLU A 94 15.50 25.33 -12.03
N HIS A 95 14.42 26.06 -12.27
CA HIS A 95 14.32 26.93 -13.43
C HIS A 95 15.55 27.82 -13.37
N PRO A 96 16.43 27.82 -14.38
CA PRO A 96 17.55 28.74 -14.41
C PRO A 96 16.96 30.14 -14.24
N LYS A 97 17.35 30.81 -13.16
CA LYS A 97 16.98 32.20 -12.89
C LYS A 97 17.15 32.96 -14.21
N PRO A 98 16.10 33.57 -14.79
CA PRO A 98 16.28 34.30 -16.03
C PRO A 98 17.39 35.31 -15.78
N ALA A 99 18.47 35.19 -16.56
CA ALA A 99 19.61 36.08 -16.46
C ALA A 99 19.04 37.50 -16.55
N GLY A 100 19.14 38.23 -15.44
CA GLY A 100 18.63 39.58 -15.35
C GLY A 100 19.18 40.37 -16.52
N PHE A 101 18.28 40.88 -17.36
CA PHE A 101 18.63 41.80 -18.41
C PHE A 101 19.46 42.94 -17.78
N PRO A 102 20.60 43.34 -18.36
CA PRO A 102 21.41 44.40 -17.79
C PRO A 102 20.57 45.67 -17.64
N PRO A 103 20.76 46.44 -16.56
CA PRO A 103 19.91 47.60 -16.28
C PRO A 103 20.00 48.61 -17.44
N GLN A 104 18.86 49.24 -17.73
CA GLN A 104 18.64 50.10 -18.91
C GLN A 104 19.39 51.46 -18.83
N ASP A 105 20.11 51.70 -17.75
CA ASP A 105 20.96 52.87 -17.48
C ASP A 105 22.22 52.91 -18.36
N VAL A 106 22.70 51.77 -18.88
CA VAL A 106 23.82 51.74 -19.84
C VAL A 106 23.44 52.35 -21.20
N PHE A 107 22.15 52.33 -21.58
CA PHE A 107 21.69 52.78 -22.90
C PHE A 107 21.44 54.30 -23.01
N ILE A 108 21.39 55.02 -21.88
CA ILE A 108 21.00 56.44 -21.87
C ILE A 108 22.20 57.39 -21.59
N GLY A 109 23.34 56.87 -21.14
CA GLY A 109 24.48 57.69 -20.69
C GLY A 109 25.44 58.24 -21.75
N ASN A 110 25.31 57.89 -23.04
CA ASN A 110 26.26 58.34 -24.08
C ASN A 110 25.61 59.26 -25.13
N LYS A 111 25.11 60.42 -24.68
CA LYS A 111 24.89 61.58 -25.55
C LYS A 111 25.60 62.80 -24.97
N ARG A 112 26.80 63.01 -25.53
CA ARG A 112 27.53 64.26 -25.73
C ARG A 112 26.76 65.53 -25.34
N TYR A 113 27.29 66.26 -24.36
CA TYR A 113 27.55 67.70 -24.42
C TYR A 113 28.85 67.97 -23.67
#